data_AF-A0A7S4FX62-F1
#
_entry.id   AF-A0A7S4FX62-F1
#
_cell.length_a   1.000
_cell.length_b   1.000
_cell.length_c   1.000
_cell.angle_alpha   90.00
_cell.angle_beta   90.00
_cell.angle_gamma   90.00
#
_symmetry.space_group_name_H-M   'P 1'
#
loop_
_entity.id
_entity.type
_entity.pdbx_description
1 polymer ?
#
loop_
_entity_poly.entity_id
_entity_poly.type
_entity_poly.pdbx_seq_one_letter_code
_entity_poly.pdbx_strand_id
1 'polypeptide(L)'
;MEDMQGCKRGGHRIKSYARAHFVHPGYIHTVRLRGLTSGARYWYRYGSPALADGWSAVHSFAAPARERRPFSFVAFGDLGTATWPDMRRFPEYWDCPAAQATADRLAAQLQEDRAPPFDFVLHLGDISYAVGFAPRWEQFHHLVAPVASHVPYLVVDGNHDVGDDSFGECGVPFFARFHFPNHPQPYYSYDHSYLHVVAVSTEEDPVWEPSTESYKWLEQDLAAVNRTATPWVVIAGHRTMYTSDVHWTRVKESWKMQAALEPLMKKYGVSLYMGGHVHNYERTCFVRHKQCVDDGVVAVQIGTAG
;
A
#
# COMPACT_ATOMS: atom_id res chain seq x y z
N MET A 1 -16.94 16.80 -4.28
CA MET A 1 -16.20 16.45 -5.52
C MET A 1 -15.42 17.65 -6.08
N GLU A 2 -15.17 18.71 -5.30
CA GLU A 2 -14.73 20.00 -5.85
C GLU A 2 -13.34 20.48 -5.43
N ASP A 3 -12.50 19.64 -4.80
CA ASP A 3 -11.17 20.12 -4.37
C ASP A 3 -10.06 19.06 -4.47
N MET A 4 -9.74 18.63 -5.69
CA MET A 4 -8.46 17.98 -5.96
C MET A 4 -7.86 18.54 -7.25
N GLN A 5 -7.04 19.58 -7.10
CA GLN A 5 -6.34 20.29 -8.18
C GLN A 5 -5.34 19.42 -8.99
N GLY A 6 -5.17 18.13 -8.66
CA GLY A 6 -4.18 17.22 -9.23
C GLY A 6 -4.50 16.65 -10.61
N CYS A 7 -5.77 16.54 -11.03
CA CYS A 7 -6.13 15.90 -12.29
C CYS A 7 -6.02 16.81 -13.53
N LYS A 8 -5.00 17.68 -13.54
CA LYS A 8 -4.67 18.57 -14.65
C LYS A 8 -3.64 17.98 -15.61
N ARG A 9 -2.95 16.90 -15.22
CA ARG A 9 -1.92 16.23 -16.01
C ARG A 9 -2.51 14.97 -16.64
N GLY A 10 -2.53 14.93 -17.97
CA GLY A 10 -3.22 13.92 -18.74
C GLY A 10 -3.76 14.53 -20.02
N GLY A 11 -3.16 14.17 -21.16
CA GLY A 11 -3.61 14.62 -22.48
C GLY A 11 -5.08 14.21 -22.75
N HIS A 12 -5.71 14.85 -23.73
CA HIS A 12 -7.14 14.63 -24.06
C HIS A 12 -7.53 13.14 -24.21
N ARG A 13 -6.62 12.27 -24.66
CA ARG A 13 -6.85 10.82 -24.81
C ARG A 13 -6.98 10.08 -23.47
N ILE A 14 -6.19 10.44 -22.46
CA ILE A 14 -6.22 9.78 -21.13
C ILE A 14 -7.56 10.07 -20.44
N LYS A 15 -8.00 11.33 -20.49
CA LYS A 15 -9.31 11.74 -19.96
C LYS A 15 -10.48 11.11 -20.71
N SER A 16 -10.33 10.75 -21.99
CA SER A 16 -11.39 10.06 -22.73
C SER A 16 -11.54 8.59 -22.34
N TYR A 17 -10.47 7.91 -21.95
CA TYR A 17 -10.51 6.48 -21.58
C TYR A 17 -11.23 6.28 -20.24
N ALA A 18 -10.74 6.91 -19.17
CA ALA A 18 -11.36 6.80 -17.85
C ALA A 18 -12.83 7.25 -17.86
N ARG A 19 -13.18 8.23 -18.70
CA ARG A 19 -14.56 8.67 -18.90
C ARG A 19 -15.42 7.65 -19.64
N ALA A 20 -14.86 6.98 -20.65
CA ALA A 20 -15.58 5.94 -21.41
C ALA A 20 -15.82 4.67 -20.57
N HIS A 21 -14.94 4.40 -19.61
CA HIS A 21 -15.01 3.24 -18.71
C HIS A 21 -15.41 3.60 -17.27
N PHE A 22 -15.96 4.80 -17.08
CA PHE A 22 -16.48 5.22 -15.79
C PHE A 22 -17.69 4.38 -15.42
N VAL A 23 -17.63 3.82 -14.22
CA VAL A 23 -18.78 3.22 -13.55
C VAL A 23 -18.90 3.90 -12.20
N HIS A 24 -20.12 4.32 -11.85
CA HIS A 24 -20.36 4.92 -10.53
C HIS A 24 -19.93 3.94 -9.44
N PRO A 25 -19.05 4.32 -8.49
CA PRO A 25 -18.43 3.40 -7.53
C PRO A 25 -19.35 2.98 -6.38
N GLY A 26 -20.66 3.16 -6.52
CA GLY A 26 -21.62 3.07 -5.42
C GLY A 26 -21.30 4.05 -4.28
N TYR A 27 -21.48 3.59 -3.04
CA TYR A 27 -21.19 4.34 -1.82
C TYR A 27 -20.11 3.61 -1.02
N ILE A 28 -19.07 4.33 -0.65
CA ILE A 28 -17.98 3.82 0.18
C ILE A 28 -18.17 4.35 1.60
N HIS A 29 -18.15 3.45 2.59
CA HIS A 29 -18.43 3.77 3.98
C HIS A 29 -17.23 3.42 4.86
N THR A 30 -16.86 4.34 5.75
CA THR A 30 -15.78 4.15 6.72
C THR A 30 -16.31 4.31 8.13
N VAL A 31 -15.97 3.37 9.01
CA VAL A 31 -16.32 3.42 10.43
C VAL A 31 -15.04 3.31 11.25
N ARG A 32 -14.82 4.28 12.16
CA ARG A 32 -13.69 4.25 13.10
C ARG A 32 -14.08 3.60 14.41
N LEU A 33 -13.63 2.38 14.64
CA LEU A 33 -13.74 1.71 15.93
C LEU A 33 -12.73 2.32 16.91
N ARG A 34 -13.16 2.60 18.15
CA ARG A 34 -12.34 3.24 19.19
C ARG A 34 -12.41 2.42 20.49
N GLY A 35 -11.40 2.59 21.34
CA GLY A 35 -11.38 1.93 22.65
C GLY A 35 -11.18 0.40 22.57
N LEU A 36 -10.55 -0.09 21.50
CA LEU A 36 -10.25 -1.51 21.37
C LEU A 36 -9.19 -1.92 22.40
N THR A 37 -9.41 -3.07 23.03
CA THR A 37 -8.44 -3.72 23.91
C THR A 37 -7.37 -4.36 23.03
N SER A 38 -6.10 -4.08 23.34
CA SER A 38 -4.97 -4.57 22.54
C SER A 38 -4.97 -6.10 22.42
N GLY A 39 -4.77 -6.61 21.20
CA GLY A 39 -4.74 -8.05 20.92
C GLY A 39 -6.09 -8.77 21.04
N ALA A 40 -7.14 -8.11 21.53
CA ALA A 40 -8.45 -8.73 21.70
C ALA A 40 -9.15 -8.95 20.37
N ARG A 41 -9.93 -10.04 20.29
CA ARG A 41 -10.74 -10.36 19.11
C ARG A 41 -12.08 -9.65 19.16
N TYR A 42 -12.48 -9.10 18.02
CA TYR A 42 -13.76 -8.45 17.81
C TYR A 42 -14.48 -9.11 16.64
N TRP A 43 -15.77 -9.31 16.81
CA TRP A 43 -16.68 -9.75 15.75
C TRP A 43 -17.48 -8.56 15.28
N TYR A 44 -17.66 -8.46 13.97
CA TYR A 44 -18.35 -7.35 13.35
C TYR A 44 -19.14 -7.78 12.13
N ARG A 45 -20.17 -7.01 11.81
CA ARG A 45 -20.88 -7.05 10.52
C ARG A 45 -21.17 -5.62 10.12
N TYR A 46 -21.32 -5.37 8.84
CA TYR A 46 -21.60 -4.04 8.28
C TYR A 46 -22.83 -4.13 7.39
N GLY A 47 -23.54 -3.02 7.24
CA GLY A 47 -24.82 -3.04 6.55
C GLY A 47 -25.77 -1.91 6.91
N SER A 48 -26.99 -2.01 6.41
CA SER A 48 -28.08 -1.08 6.68
C SER A 48 -29.38 -1.84 6.98
N PRO A 49 -30.07 -1.55 8.09
CA PRO A 49 -31.38 -2.14 8.37
C PRO A 49 -32.47 -1.67 7.40
N ALA A 50 -32.20 -0.65 6.57
CA ALA A 50 -33.14 -0.16 5.56
C ALA A 50 -33.23 -1.06 4.30
N LEU A 51 -32.37 -2.07 4.18
CA LEU A 51 -32.32 -3.01 3.06
C LEU A 51 -32.70 -4.43 3.54
N ALA A 52 -33.48 -5.16 2.73
CA ALA A 52 -33.99 -6.48 3.09
C ALA A 52 -32.86 -7.49 3.40
N ASP A 53 -31.83 -7.53 2.55
CA ASP A 53 -30.59 -8.30 2.76
C ASP A 53 -29.43 -7.36 3.08
N GLY A 54 -29.69 -6.41 3.98
CA GLY A 54 -28.82 -5.27 4.21
C GLY A 54 -27.58 -5.53 5.06
N TRP A 55 -27.40 -6.72 5.61
CA TRP A 55 -26.31 -7.03 6.53
C TRP A 55 -25.34 -8.06 5.93
N SER A 56 -24.04 -7.81 6.10
CA SER A 56 -22.99 -8.77 5.77
C SER A 56 -23.05 -10.02 6.65
N ALA A 57 -22.30 -11.05 6.26
CA ALA A 57 -21.88 -12.10 7.18
C ALA A 57 -21.12 -11.50 8.39
N VAL A 58 -21.03 -12.26 9.48
CA VAL A 58 -20.18 -11.88 10.61
C VAL A 58 -18.74 -12.18 10.24
N HIS A 59 -17.88 -11.20 10.43
CA HIS A 59 -16.43 -11.30 10.30
C HIS A 59 -15.78 -11.12 11.66
N SER A 60 -14.48 -11.41 11.78
CA SER A 60 -13.73 -11.12 12.99
C SER A 60 -12.30 -10.69 12.70
N PHE A 61 -11.75 -9.84 13.57
CA PHE A 61 -10.35 -9.41 13.52
C PHE A 61 -9.78 -9.31 14.93
N ALA A 62 -8.46 -9.38 15.04
CA ALA A 62 -7.74 -9.05 16.29
C ALA A 62 -7.31 -7.58 16.27
N ALA A 63 -7.57 -6.85 17.34
CA ALA A 63 -7.08 -5.48 17.49
C ALA A 63 -5.54 -5.46 17.51
N PRO A 64 -4.88 -4.45 16.91
CA PRO A 64 -3.42 -4.34 16.91
C PRO A 64 -2.82 -4.48 18.31
N ALA A 65 -1.73 -5.24 18.42
CA ALA A 65 -1.01 -5.41 19.67
C ALA A 65 -0.14 -4.18 19.95
N ARG A 66 -0.22 -3.66 21.17
CA ARG A 66 0.63 -2.58 21.69
C ARG A 66 1.65 -3.12 22.68
N GLU A 67 1.32 -4.26 23.28
CA GLU A 67 2.23 -5.06 24.06
C GLU A 67 3.31 -5.70 23.17
N ARG A 68 4.50 -5.84 23.73
CA ARG A 68 5.60 -6.53 23.07
C ARG A 68 5.30 -8.03 23.02
N ARG A 69 5.04 -8.52 21.83
CA ARG A 69 4.91 -9.96 21.53
C ARG A 69 5.49 -10.31 20.16
N PRO A 70 5.91 -11.57 19.95
CA PRO A 70 6.18 -12.07 18.61
C PRO A 70 4.95 -11.86 17.70
N PHE A 71 5.23 -11.50 16.46
CA PHE A 71 4.21 -11.24 15.44
C PHE A 71 4.79 -11.58 14.07
N SER A 72 3.93 -11.68 13.06
CA SER A 72 4.32 -11.85 11.67
C SER A 72 3.47 -10.97 10.77
N PHE A 73 4.00 -10.56 9.62
CA PHE A 73 3.23 -9.80 8.64
C PHE A 73 3.60 -10.24 7.23
N VAL A 74 2.72 -9.98 6.29
CA VAL A 74 2.92 -10.24 4.87
C VAL A 74 3.15 -8.91 4.16
N ALA A 75 4.11 -8.85 3.24
CA ALA A 75 4.36 -7.68 2.43
C ALA A 75 4.61 -8.05 0.97
N PHE A 76 4.06 -7.26 0.06
CA PHE A 76 4.23 -7.37 -1.39
C PHE A 76 3.72 -6.09 -2.05
N GLY A 77 4.18 -5.78 -3.27
CA GLY A 77 3.61 -4.77 -4.16
C GLY A 77 3.01 -5.42 -5.40
N ASP A 78 2.30 -4.62 -6.19
CA ASP A 78 1.98 -4.95 -7.59
C ASP A 78 1.08 -6.18 -7.73
N LEU A 79 0.08 -6.34 -6.85
CA LEU A 79 -0.84 -7.49 -6.89
C LEU A 79 -1.74 -7.43 -8.12
N GLY A 80 -2.36 -6.27 -8.37
CA GLY A 80 -3.34 -6.12 -9.43
C GLY A 80 -4.57 -6.99 -9.28
N THR A 81 -5.10 -7.46 -10.41
CA THR A 81 -6.34 -8.22 -10.49
C THR A 81 -6.20 -9.37 -11.49
N ALA A 82 -6.75 -10.54 -11.14
CA ALA A 82 -6.69 -11.71 -12.00
C ALA A 82 -7.56 -11.57 -13.26
N THR A 83 -7.11 -12.14 -14.38
CA THR A 83 -7.85 -12.18 -15.65
C THR A 83 -9.19 -12.86 -15.54
N TRP A 84 -10.26 -12.11 -15.78
CA TRP A 84 -11.51 -12.70 -16.24
C TRP A 84 -11.38 -13.02 -17.74
N PRO A 85 -11.83 -14.20 -18.21
CA PRO A 85 -11.63 -14.65 -19.60
C PRO A 85 -12.10 -13.65 -20.68
N ASP A 86 -13.14 -12.86 -20.40
CA ASP A 86 -13.69 -11.87 -21.34
C ASP A 86 -12.91 -10.54 -21.38
N MET A 87 -12.05 -10.27 -20.37
CA MET A 87 -11.35 -9.00 -20.27
C MET A 87 -10.07 -8.91 -21.10
N ARG A 88 -9.57 -10.04 -21.63
CA ARG A 88 -8.43 -10.08 -22.57
C ARG A 88 -8.72 -9.36 -23.90
N ARG A 89 -9.98 -8.98 -24.14
CA ARG A 89 -10.42 -8.24 -25.33
C ARG A 89 -10.14 -6.74 -25.24
N PHE A 90 -9.78 -6.22 -24.06
CA PHE A 90 -9.41 -4.82 -23.87
C PHE A 90 -7.89 -4.67 -24.09
N PRO A 91 -7.43 -3.88 -25.08
CA PRO A 91 -6.01 -3.73 -25.42
C PRO A 91 -5.13 -3.22 -24.28
N GLU A 92 -5.71 -2.50 -23.33
CA GLU A 92 -5.04 -1.90 -22.16
C GLU A 92 -5.04 -2.82 -20.93
N TYR A 93 -5.37 -4.09 -21.12
CA TYR A 93 -5.42 -5.08 -20.04
C TYR A 93 -4.02 -5.50 -19.61
N TRP A 94 -3.52 -4.95 -18.48
CA TRP A 94 -2.44 -5.60 -17.75
C TRP A 94 -2.99 -6.86 -17.09
N ASP A 95 -2.42 -7.99 -17.51
CA ASP A 95 -2.72 -9.30 -16.95
C ASP A 95 -1.82 -9.57 -15.75
N CYS A 96 -2.44 -9.75 -14.59
CA CYS A 96 -1.78 -10.13 -13.34
C CYS A 96 -2.21 -11.58 -13.01
N PRO A 97 -1.78 -12.58 -13.78
CA PRO A 97 -2.27 -13.95 -13.67
C PRO A 97 -1.93 -14.57 -12.31
N ALA A 98 -0.91 -14.08 -11.61
CA ALA A 98 -0.52 -14.58 -10.29
C ALA A 98 -1.34 -13.96 -9.15
N ALA A 99 -2.10 -12.89 -9.41
CA ALA A 99 -2.88 -12.19 -8.38
C ALA A 99 -3.84 -13.11 -7.63
N GLN A 100 -4.54 -13.99 -8.35
CA GLN A 100 -5.45 -14.98 -7.75
C GLN A 100 -4.69 -15.96 -6.86
N ALA A 101 -3.55 -16.47 -7.33
CA ALA A 101 -2.75 -17.42 -6.58
C ALA A 101 -2.20 -16.81 -5.29
N THR A 102 -1.76 -15.55 -5.33
CA THR A 102 -1.31 -14.81 -4.15
C THR A 102 -2.47 -14.62 -3.16
N ALA A 103 -3.63 -14.14 -3.62
CA ALA A 103 -4.80 -13.93 -2.76
C ALA A 103 -5.32 -15.23 -2.14
N ASP A 104 -5.45 -16.30 -2.93
CA ASP A 104 -5.90 -17.62 -2.48
C ASP A 104 -4.93 -18.20 -1.43
N ARG A 105 -3.62 -18.04 -1.64
CA ARG A 105 -2.60 -18.52 -0.70
C ARG A 105 -2.66 -17.80 0.65
N LEU A 106 -3.01 -16.53 0.66
CA LEU A 106 -3.21 -15.77 1.90
C LEU A 106 -4.54 -16.13 2.56
N ALA A 107 -5.62 -16.22 1.79
CA ALA A 107 -6.94 -16.59 2.28
C ALA A 107 -6.95 -17.99 2.90
N ALA A 108 -6.28 -18.97 2.26
CA ALA A 108 -6.19 -20.35 2.76
C ALA A 108 -5.47 -20.48 4.12
N GLN A 109 -4.69 -19.46 4.51
CA GLN A 109 -4.03 -19.41 5.80
C GLN A 109 -4.93 -18.85 6.92
N LEU A 110 -6.04 -18.21 6.57
CA LEU A 110 -6.98 -17.61 7.52
C LEU A 110 -8.11 -18.59 7.83
N GLN A 111 -8.36 -18.83 9.11
CA GLN A 111 -9.45 -19.67 9.60
C GLN A 111 -10.22 -18.89 10.66
N GLU A 112 -11.54 -18.77 10.51
CA GLU A 112 -12.39 -17.93 11.37
C GLU A 112 -12.23 -18.24 12.87
N ASP A 113 -12.03 -19.50 13.23
CA ASP A 113 -11.92 -19.96 14.62
C ASP A 113 -10.49 -19.93 15.20
N ARG A 114 -9.50 -19.44 14.43
CA ARG A 114 -8.09 -19.42 14.86
C ARG A 114 -7.50 -18.02 14.76
N ALA A 115 -6.44 -17.80 15.54
CA ALA A 115 -5.63 -16.60 15.34
C ALA A 115 -5.02 -16.64 13.94
N PRO A 116 -5.03 -15.53 13.18
CA PRO A 116 -4.42 -15.48 11.88
C PRO A 116 -2.89 -15.71 12.01
N PRO A 117 -2.24 -16.37 11.05
CA PRO A 117 -0.81 -16.65 11.12
C PRO A 117 0.06 -15.41 10.84
N PHE A 118 -0.57 -14.30 10.43
CA PHE A 118 0.03 -12.99 10.28
C PHE A 118 -0.94 -11.94 10.81
N ASP A 119 -0.39 -10.86 11.35
CA ASP A 119 -1.12 -9.83 12.07
C ASP A 119 -1.62 -8.70 11.18
N PHE A 120 -1.00 -8.50 10.00
CA PHE A 120 -1.41 -7.54 8.99
C PHE A 120 -0.78 -7.84 7.62
N VAL A 121 -1.32 -7.21 6.58
CA VAL A 121 -0.75 -7.15 5.22
C VAL A 121 -0.25 -5.74 4.95
N LEU A 122 0.90 -5.61 4.30
CA LEU A 122 1.48 -4.37 3.80
C LEU A 122 1.61 -4.42 2.27
N HIS A 123 0.68 -3.77 1.57
CA HIS A 123 0.62 -3.71 0.11
C HIS A 123 1.36 -2.46 -0.40
N LEU A 124 2.50 -2.67 -1.06
CA LEU A 124 3.48 -1.67 -1.46
C LEU A 124 3.13 -0.97 -2.79
N GLY A 125 1.88 -0.54 -2.96
CA GLY A 125 1.40 0.22 -4.13
C GLY A 125 1.11 -0.63 -5.36
N ASP A 126 0.59 0.03 -6.39
CA ASP A 126 0.05 -0.55 -7.61
C ASP A 126 -1.04 -1.57 -7.30
N ILE A 127 -2.15 -1.05 -6.78
CA ILE A 127 -3.11 -1.87 -6.04
C ILE A 127 -3.91 -2.78 -6.95
N SER A 128 -4.66 -2.21 -7.90
CA SER A 128 -5.61 -2.97 -8.73
C SER A 128 -5.22 -3.01 -10.21
N TYR A 129 -4.31 -2.13 -10.64
CA TYR A 129 -4.12 -1.75 -12.05
C TYR A 129 -5.46 -1.42 -12.73
N ALA A 130 -6.32 -0.66 -12.07
CA ALA A 130 -7.58 -0.20 -12.66
C ALA A 130 -7.33 0.76 -13.83
N VAL A 131 -6.39 1.70 -13.68
CA VAL A 131 -5.90 2.58 -14.77
C VAL A 131 -7.03 3.18 -15.62
N GLY A 132 -8.05 3.71 -14.95
CA GLY A 132 -9.22 4.35 -15.59
C GLY A 132 -10.35 3.38 -15.91
N PHE A 133 -10.12 2.07 -15.85
CA PHE A 133 -11.15 1.04 -15.94
C PHE A 133 -11.74 0.74 -14.56
N ALA A 134 -12.69 1.59 -14.14
CA ALA A 134 -13.26 1.60 -12.79
C ALA A 134 -13.69 0.22 -12.22
N PRO A 135 -14.27 -0.72 -12.99
CA PRO A 135 -14.69 -2.02 -12.46
C PRO A 135 -13.56 -2.86 -11.82
N ARG A 136 -12.29 -2.64 -12.19
CA ARG A 136 -11.15 -3.37 -11.60
C ARG A 136 -10.96 -3.07 -10.12
N TRP A 137 -11.36 -1.89 -9.64
CA TRP A 137 -11.35 -1.60 -8.20
C TRP A 137 -12.27 -2.53 -7.43
N GLU A 138 -13.46 -2.81 -7.97
CA GLU A 138 -14.42 -3.72 -7.34
C GLU A 138 -13.93 -5.17 -7.39
N GLN A 139 -13.28 -5.57 -8.49
CA GLN A 139 -12.64 -6.88 -8.60
C GLN A 139 -11.52 -7.06 -7.58
N PHE A 140 -10.67 -6.05 -7.43
CA PHE A 140 -9.60 -6.05 -6.43
C PHE A 140 -10.18 -6.24 -5.03
N HIS A 141 -11.21 -5.46 -4.67
CA HIS A 141 -11.83 -5.60 -3.34
C HIS A 141 -12.46 -6.97 -3.11
N HIS A 142 -13.10 -7.57 -4.13
CA HIS A 142 -13.59 -8.95 -4.03
C HIS A 142 -12.45 -9.95 -3.85
N LEU A 143 -11.36 -9.77 -4.59
CA LEU A 143 -10.18 -10.64 -4.54
C LEU A 143 -9.56 -10.68 -3.14
N VAL A 144 -9.40 -9.51 -2.51
CA VAL A 144 -8.74 -9.40 -1.19
C VAL A 144 -9.70 -9.48 0.00
N ALA A 145 -11.02 -9.44 -0.21
CA ALA A 145 -12.01 -9.46 0.86
C ALA A 145 -11.84 -10.62 1.87
N PRO A 146 -11.51 -11.86 1.47
CA PRO A 146 -11.27 -12.95 2.43
C PRO A 146 -10.11 -12.66 3.39
N VAL A 147 -9.14 -11.85 2.98
CA VAL A 147 -7.98 -11.45 3.81
C VAL A 147 -8.26 -10.15 4.56
N ALA A 148 -8.66 -9.10 3.85
CA ALA A 148 -8.84 -7.75 4.37
C ALA A 148 -10.01 -7.62 5.38
N SER A 149 -10.93 -8.59 5.42
CA SER A 149 -11.97 -8.66 6.46
C SER A 149 -11.52 -9.31 7.78
N HIS A 150 -10.33 -9.92 7.81
CA HIS A 150 -9.82 -10.65 8.98
C HIS A 150 -8.57 -10.02 9.60
N VAL A 151 -7.75 -9.35 8.79
CA VAL A 151 -6.56 -8.65 9.26
C VAL A 151 -6.48 -7.24 8.67
N PRO A 152 -5.84 -6.28 9.36
CA PRO A 152 -5.51 -4.99 8.78
C PRO A 152 -4.78 -5.13 7.44
N TYR A 153 -5.29 -4.45 6.42
CA TYR A 153 -4.71 -4.40 5.08
C TYR A 153 -4.17 -2.98 4.84
N LEU A 154 -2.89 -2.78 5.12
CA LEU A 154 -2.19 -1.52 4.99
C LEU A 154 -1.75 -1.34 3.54
N VAL A 155 -1.91 -0.15 2.98
CA VAL A 155 -1.53 0.16 1.60
C VAL A 155 -0.67 1.43 1.54
N VAL A 156 0.19 1.51 0.54
CA VAL A 156 0.80 2.76 0.05
C VAL A 156 0.34 2.96 -1.40
N ASP A 157 0.39 4.19 -1.91
CA ASP A 157 0.08 4.48 -3.31
C ASP A 157 1.27 4.13 -4.23
N GLY A 158 0.96 3.65 -5.43
CA GLY A 158 1.91 3.48 -6.54
C GLY A 158 1.56 4.31 -7.76
N ASN A 159 2.40 4.25 -8.78
CA ASN A 159 2.23 5.08 -9.98
C ASN A 159 0.96 4.73 -10.76
N HIS A 160 0.44 3.49 -10.67
CA HIS A 160 -0.83 3.15 -11.29
C HIS A 160 -2.06 3.57 -10.47
N ASP A 161 -1.87 3.99 -9.22
CA ASP A 161 -2.95 4.46 -8.34
C ASP A 161 -3.13 5.99 -8.42
N VAL A 162 -2.03 6.71 -8.63
CA VAL A 162 -1.98 8.18 -8.65
C VAL A 162 -1.27 8.70 -9.90
N GLY A 163 -1.26 10.02 -10.12
CA GLY A 163 -0.51 10.63 -11.23
C GLY A 163 -0.95 10.19 -12.64
N ASP A 164 -0.04 10.29 -13.60
CA ASP A 164 -0.34 10.10 -15.04
C ASP A 164 -0.46 8.61 -15.43
N ASP A 165 0.32 7.74 -14.78
CA ASP A 165 0.33 6.29 -15.02
C ASP A 165 -0.96 5.60 -14.53
N SER A 166 -1.79 6.31 -13.74
CA SER A 166 -3.15 5.91 -13.37
C SER A 166 -4.21 6.13 -14.46
N PHE A 167 -3.81 6.63 -15.64
CA PHE A 167 -4.68 6.83 -16.81
C PHE A 167 -5.95 7.65 -16.53
N GLY A 168 -5.81 8.69 -15.68
CA GLY A 168 -6.86 9.68 -15.42
C GLY A 168 -7.64 9.44 -14.12
N GLU A 169 -7.26 8.45 -13.32
CA GLU A 169 -7.78 8.27 -11.97
C GLU A 169 -7.22 9.31 -10.99
N CYS A 170 -5.96 9.70 -11.17
CA CYS A 170 -5.31 10.79 -10.43
C CYS A 170 -5.39 10.63 -8.90
N GLY A 171 -5.42 9.39 -8.38
CA GLY A 171 -5.55 9.09 -6.95
C GLY A 171 -6.96 9.13 -6.39
N VAL A 172 -7.95 9.63 -7.14
CA VAL A 172 -9.33 9.78 -6.62
C VAL A 172 -9.91 8.44 -6.16
N PRO A 173 -9.83 7.35 -6.95
CA PRO A 173 -10.32 6.03 -6.51
C PRO A 173 -9.56 5.48 -5.31
N PHE A 174 -8.23 5.64 -5.28
CA PHE A 174 -7.36 5.16 -4.20
C PHE A 174 -7.74 5.83 -2.86
N PHE A 175 -7.74 7.16 -2.79
CA PHE A 175 -8.07 7.90 -1.55
C PHE A 175 -9.54 7.80 -1.15
N ALA A 176 -10.44 7.48 -2.08
CA ALA A 176 -11.83 7.21 -1.73
C ALA A 176 -12.02 5.84 -1.07
N ARG A 177 -11.24 4.84 -1.48
CA ARG A 177 -11.37 3.43 -1.05
C ARG A 177 -10.54 3.09 0.18
N PHE A 178 -9.36 3.68 0.32
CA PHE A 178 -8.49 3.43 1.46
C PHE A 178 -8.50 4.62 2.43
N HIS A 179 -8.57 4.32 3.72
CA HIS A 179 -8.58 5.32 4.78
C HIS A 179 -7.39 5.13 5.70
N PHE A 180 -6.62 6.20 5.88
CA PHE A 180 -5.40 6.24 6.68
C PHE A 180 -5.58 7.15 7.91
N PRO A 181 -4.77 7.00 8.97
CA PRO A 181 -4.79 7.90 10.11
C PRO A 181 -4.67 9.40 9.76
N ASN A 182 -3.91 9.74 8.71
CA ASN A 182 -3.66 11.10 8.24
C ASN A 182 -4.46 11.48 6.98
N HIS A 183 -5.52 10.75 6.65
CA HIS A 183 -6.32 10.99 5.44
C HIS A 183 -6.75 12.47 5.33
N PRO A 184 -6.62 13.11 4.15
CA PRO A 184 -6.33 12.51 2.84
C PRO A 184 -4.83 12.44 2.47
N GLN A 185 -3.91 12.70 3.40
CA GLN A 185 -2.48 12.64 3.08
C GLN A 185 -2.04 11.22 2.68
N PRO A 186 -1.11 11.08 1.72
CA PRO A 186 -0.70 9.79 1.18
C PRO A 186 0.42 9.13 2.02
N TYR A 187 0.57 9.55 3.27
CA TYR A 187 1.60 9.08 4.18
C TYR A 187 1.02 8.94 5.60
N TYR A 188 1.45 7.91 6.31
CA TYR A 188 0.99 7.62 7.67
C TYR A 188 1.97 6.69 8.37
N SER A 189 1.85 6.58 9.69
CA SER A 189 2.58 5.59 10.47
C SER A 189 1.64 4.63 11.19
N TYR A 190 2.14 3.42 11.45
CA TYR A 190 1.42 2.34 12.10
C TYR A 190 2.36 1.57 13.04
N ASP A 191 1.99 1.56 14.32
CA ASP A 191 2.70 0.78 15.33
C ASP A 191 2.03 -0.59 15.53
N HIS A 192 2.86 -1.63 15.56
CA HIS A 192 2.45 -2.98 15.93
C HIS A 192 3.53 -3.65 16.76
N SER A 193 3.19 -4.01 18.01
CA SER A 193 4.14 -4.61 18.96
C SER A 193 5.42 -3.76 19.07
N TYR A 194 6.56 -4.28 18.62
CA TYR A 194 7.87 -3.62 18.66
C TYR A 194 8.33 -3.06 17.28
N LEU A 195 7.40 -2.92 16.33
CA LEU A 195 7.65 -2.39 14.99
C LEU A 195 6.89 -1.08 14.77
N HIS A 196 7.60 -0.10 14.22
CA HIS A 196 7.04 1.13 13.66
C HIS A 196 7.15 1.09 12.14
N VAL A 197 6.00 1.12 11.45
CA VAL A 197 5.94 1.20 9.98
C VAL A 197 5.62 2.62 9.58
N VAL A 198 6.40 3.18 8.66
CA VAL A 198 6.18 4.49 8.05
C VAL A 198 5.85 4.28 6.58
N ALA A 199 4.60 4.53 6.21
CA ALA A 199 4.12 4.51 4.83
C ALA A 199 4.35 5.89 4.19
N VAL A 200 5.03 5.91 3.04
CA VAL A 200 5.32 7.13 2.27
C VAL A 200 4.86 6.96 0.82
N SER A 201 4.35 8.05 0.24
CA SER A 201 4.14 8.12 -1.21
C SER A 201 5.46 8.33 -1.94
N THR A 202 5.64 7.60 -3.02
CA THR A 202 6.78 7.78 -3.93
C THR A 202 6.42 8.54 -5.20
N GLU A 203 5.19 9.04 -5.28
CA GLU A 203 4.57 9.57 -6.50
C GLU A 203 4.21 11.06 -6.42
N GLU A 204 4.54 11.72 -5.32
CA GLU A 204 4.34 13.17 -5.17
C GLU A 204 5.16 13.98 -6.19
N ASP A 205 4.77 15.22 -6.46
CA ASP A 205 5.57 16.11 -7.31
C ASP A 205 5.63 17.53 -6.71
N PRO A 206 6.81 18.01 -6.29
CA PRO A 206 8.09 17.29 -6.29
C PRO A 206 8.16 16.21 -5.20
N VAL A 207 8.71 15.04 -5.51
CA VAL A 207 8.99 13.97 -4.54
C VAL A 207 10.37 14.18 -3.89
N TRP A 208 10.50 13.81 -2.62
CA TRP A 208 11.77 13.78 -1.86
C TRP A 208 12.47 15.13 -1.60
N GLU A 209 11.83 16.26 -1.91
CA GLU A 209 12.39 17.58 -1.64
C GLU A 209 12.21 17.98 -0.17
N PRO A 210 13.26 18.43 0.56
CA PRO A 210 13.14 18.80 1.98
C PRO A 210 12.13 19.92 2.29
N SER A 211 11.70 20.65 1.27
CA SER A 211 10.70 21.71 1.39
C SER A 211 9.26 21.17 1.44
N THR A 212 9.01 19.93 0.99
CA THR A 212 7.65 19.35 0.91
C THR A 212 7.11 19.01 2.29
N GLU A 213 5.78 18.99 2.41
CA GLU A 213 5.12 18.60 3.65
C GLU A 213 5.38 17.14 4.00
N SER A 214 5.38 16.25 3.00
CA SER A 214 5.65 14.82 3.17
C SER A 214 7.06 14.53 3.69
N TYR A 215 8.09 15.22 3.17
CA TYR A 215 9.46 15.04 3.64
C TYR A 215 9.61 15.52 5.09
N LYS A 216 9.05 16.69 5.40
CA LYS A 216 9.07 17.25 6.77
C LYS A 216 8.32 16.34 7.74
N TRP A 217 7.18 15.81 7.32
CA TRP A 217 6.39 14.86 8.10
C TRP A 217 7.18 13.58 8.35
N LEU A 218 7.81 13.00 7.32
CA LEU A 218 8.64 11.81 7.45
C LEU A 218 9.78 12.03 8.46
N GLU A 219 10.49 13.16 8.36
CA GLU A 219 11.54 13.47 9.32
C GLU A 219 11.00 13.61 10.76
N GLN A 220 9.84 14.25 10.94
CA GLN A 220 9.20 14.43 12.24
C GLN A 220 8.74 13.09 12.85
N ASP A 221 8.12 12.23 12.04
CA ASP A 221 7.64 10.91 12.46
C ASP A 221 8.82 10.01 12.89
N LEU A 222 9.88 9.95 12.07
CA LEU A 222 11.11 9.22 12.41
C LEU A 222 11.79 9.75 13.68
N ALA A 223 11.79 11.06 13.89
CA ALA A 223 12.35 11.69 15.08
C ALA A 223 11.53 11.39 16.35
N ALA A 224 10.22 11.15 16.22
CA ALA A 224 9.32 10.91 17.33
C ALA A 224 9.31 9.43 17.80
N VAL A 225 9.93 8.51 17.05
CA VAL A 225 9.93 7.07 17.38
C VAL A 225 10.58 6.80 18.74
N ASN A 226 9.79 6.27 19.68
CA ASN A 226 10.31 5.74 20.94
C ASN A 226 10.97 4.38 20.70
N ARG A 227 12.29 4.37 20.55
CA ARG A 227 13.08 3.15 20.28
C ARG A 227 13.05 2.12 21.39
N THR A 228 12.72 2.51 22.62
CA THR A 228 12.53 1.57 23.71
C THR A 228 11.19 0.84 23.61
N ALA A 229 10.22 1.38 22.87
CA ALA A 229 8.95 0.73 22.57
C ALA A 229 9.05 -0.03 21.23
N THR A 230 9.37 0.68 20.14
CA THR A 230 9.46 0.19 18.75
C THR A 230 10.90 0.30 18.21
N PRO A 231 11.79 -0.65 18.55
CA PRO A 231 13.19 -0.64 18.11
C PRO A 231 13.35 -0.86 16.59
N TRP A 232 12.39 -1.54 15.96
CA TRP A 232 12.40 -1.79 14.52
C TRP A 232 11.61 -0.72 13.79
N VAL A 233 12.23 -0.10 12.80
CA VAL A 233 11.60 0.94 11.96
C VAL A 233 11.69 0.51 10.50
N VAL A 234 10.54 0.45 9.83
CA VAL A 234 10.42 0.10 8.41
C VAL A 234 9.84 1.29 7.67
N ILE A 235 10.50 1.72 6.60
CA ILE A 235 9.89 2.61 5.61
C ILE A 235 9.30 1.76 4.51
N ALA A 236 8.02 1.96 4.22
CA ALA A 236 7.27 1.32 3.16
C ALA A 236 6.90 2.37 2.10
N GLY A 237 7.28 2.13 0.86
CA GLY A 237 6.89 2.94 -0.30
C GLY A 237 6.66 2.05 -1.51
N HIS A 238 6.28 2.64 -2.64
CA HIS A 238 6.08 1.87 -3.88
C HIS A 238 7.37 1.75 -4.71
N ARG A 239 7.98 2.87 -5.11
CA ARG A 239 9.22 2.86 -5.90
C ARG A 239 10.41 2.30 -5.13
N THR A 240 11.43 1.84 -5.85
CA THR A 240 12.53 1.07 -5.27
C THR A 240 13.76 1.94 -5.05
N MET A 241 14.25 1.96 -3.80
CA MET A 241 15.44 2.72 -3.43
C MET A 241 16.71 2.11 -4.04
N TYR A 242 16.78 0.78 -4.15
CA TYR A 242 17.86 0.02 -4.75
C TYR A 242 17.27 -1.07 -5.64
N THR A 243 17.75 -1.16 -6.89
CA THR A 243 17.29 -2.15 -7.86
C THR A 243 18.41 -2.50 -8.84
N SER A 244 18.46 -3.75 -9.28
CA SER A 244 19.33 -4.23 -10.36
C SER A 244 18.75 -3.98 -11.75
N ASP A 245 17.50 -3.52 -11.83
CA ASP A 245 16.87 -3.10 -13.07
C ASP A 245 17.54 -1.83 -13.63
N VAL A 246 18.11 -1.94 -14.84
CA VAL A 246 18.90 -0.89 -15.47
C VAL A 246 18.07 0.06 -16.35
N HIS A 247 16.74 -0.02 -16.31
CA HIS A 247 15.90 0.92 -17.04
C HIS A 247 16.11 2.36 -16.53
N TRP A 248 16.45 3.28 -17.43
CA TRP A 248 16.99 4.59 -17.06
C TRP A 248 16.07 5.41 -16.14
N THR A 249 14.74 5.30 -16.30
CA THR A 249 13.77 5.99 -15.43
C THR A 249 13.84 5.47 -14.00
N ARG A 250 13.89 4.14 -13.83
CA ARG A 250 13.97 3.46 -12.53
C ARG A 250 15.26 3.80 -11.81
N VAL A 251 16.37 3.84 -12.54
CA VAL A 251 17.69 4.25 -12.03
C VAL A 251 17.66 5.69 -11.51
N LYS A 252 17.04 6.62 -12.25
CA LYS A 252 16.95 8.03 -11.85
C LYS A 252 16.12 8.21 -10.58
N GLU A 253 14.98 7.52 -10.48
CA GLU A 253 14.14 7.54 -9.27
C GLU A 253 14.91 6.95 -8.08
N SER A 254 15.54 5.80 -8.26
CA SER A 254 16.39 5.16 -7.25
C SER A 254 17.50 6.10 -6.73
N TRP A 255 18.16 6.88 -7.59
CA TRP A 255 19.19 7.84 -7.16
C TRP A 255 18.62 9.01 -6.35
N LYS A 256 17.46 9.55 -6.72
CA LYS A 256 16.80 10.60 -5.92
C LYS A 256 16.42 10.07 -4.54
N MET A 257 15.84 8.87 -4.49
CA MET A 257 15.49 8.19 -3.24
C MET A 257 16.71 7.97 -2.35
N GLN A 258 17.82 7.48 -2.92
CA GLN A 258 19.08 7.32 -2.18
C GLN A 258 19.56 8.64 -1.59
N ALA A 259 19.61 9.70 -2.40
CA ALA A 259 20.08 11.02 -1.96
C ALA A 259 19.23 11.60 -0.81
N ALA A 260 17.92 11.37 -0.85
CA ALA A 260 16.98 11.94 0.12
C ALA A 260 16.79 11.08 1.37
N LEU A 261 16.70 9.76 1.22
CA LEU A 261 16.34 8.83 2.29
C LEU A 261 17.56 8.30 3.03
N GLU A 262 18.71 8.04 2.39
CA GLU A 262 19.89 7.51 3.11
C GLU A 262 20.29 8.38 4.32
N PRO A 263 20.33 9.72 4.24
CA PRO A 263 20.67 10.56 5.38
C PRO A 263 19.67 10.43 6.53
N LEU A 264 18.36 10.41 6.22
CA LEU A 264 17.30 10.25 7.23
C LEU A 264 17.37 8.86 7.86
N MET A 265 17.49 7.82 7.04
CA MET A 265 17.56 6.44 7.48
C MET A 265 18.75 6.20 8.39
N LYS A 266 19.91 6.78 8.09
CA LYS A 266 21.08 6.73 8.98
C LYS A 266 20.84 7.53 10.26
N LYS A 267 20.41 8.79 10.15
CA LYS A 267 20.19 9.70 11.29
C LYS A 267 19.23 9.11 12.31
N TYR A 268 18.14 8.50 11.82
CA TYR A 268 17.09 7.93 12.64
C TYR A 268 17.15 6.41 12.68
N GLY A 269 18.26 5.76 12.31
CA GLY A 269 18.49 4.30 12.40
C GLY A 269 17.37 3.40 11.86
N VAL A 270 16.85 3.70 10.68
CA VAL A 270 15.83 2.88 10.00
C VAL A 270 16.39 1.50 9.69
N SER A 271 15.63 0.45 9.98
CA SER A 271 16.08 -0.94 9.86
C SER A 271 15.98 -1.46 8.43
N LEU A 272 14.95 -1.05 7.71
CA LEU A 272 14.58 -1.63 6.42
C LEU A 272 13.79 -0.62 5.57
N TYR A 273 14.08 -0.58 4.27
CA TYR A 273 13.20 -0.03 3.24
C TYR A 273 12.52 -1.17 2.48
N MET A 274 11.21 -1.07 2.25
CA MET A 274 10.44 -2.01 1.44
C MET A 274 9.77 -1.28 0.28
N GLY A 275 9.97 -1.79 -0.95
CA GLY A 275 9.37 -1.28 -2.19
C GLY A 275 8.72 -2.37 -3.05
N GLY A 276 7.81 -1.96 -3.93
CA GLY A 276 7.21 -2.77 -5.02
C GLY A 276 7.78 -2.35 -6.38
N HIS A 277 6.92 -1.96 -7.31
CA HIS A 277 7.13 -1.32 -8.62
C HIS A 277 7.88 -2.15 -9.68
N VAL A 278 8.99 -2.77 -9.29
CA VAL A 278 9.77 -3.63 -10.17
C VAL A 278 9.33 -5.06 -9.91
N HIS A 279 8.83 -5.73 -10.95
CA HIS A 279 8.13 -7.02 -10.86
C HIS A 279 9.06 -8.22 -10.68
N ASN A 280 9.87 -8.17 -9.64
CA ASN A 280 10.75 -9.24 -9.20
C ASN A 280 11.00 -9.12 -7.68
N TYR A 281 11.77 -10.06 -7.13
CA TYR A 281 12.27 -9.97 -5.77
C TYR A 281 13.76 -9.67 -5.75
N GLU A 282 14.16 -8.65 -4.99
CA GLU A 282 15.55 -8.33 -4.70
C GLU A 282 15.72 -7.93 -3.23
N ARG A 283 16.89 -8.26 -2.66
CA ARG A 283 17.28 -7.85 -1.32
C ARG A 283 18.76 -7.50 -1.31
N THR A 284 19.07 -6.31 -0.81
CA THR A 284 20.46 -5.84 -0.72
C THR A 284 21.18 -6.48 0.49
N CYS A 285 22.51 -6.39 0.49
CA CYS A 285 23.28 -6.34 1.73
C CYS A 285 22.87 -5.09 2.56
N PHE A 286 23.43 -4.91 3.75
CA PHE A 286 23.41 -3.58 4.37
C PHE A 286 24.14 -2.61 3.44
N VAL A 287 23.41 -1.70 2.81
CA VAL A 287 23.91 -0.85 1.72
C VAL A 287 23.83 0.62 2.13
N ARG A 288 24.85 1.37 1.72
CA ARG A 288 24.85 2.84 1.74
C ARG A 288 25.78 3.34 0.66
N HIS A 289 25.38 4.39 -0.06
CA HIS A 289 26.16 4.93 -1.17
C HIS A 289 26.57 3.85 -2.19
N LYS A 290 25.66 2.90 -2.45
CA LYS A 290 25.85 1.78 -3.39
C LYS A 290 26.99 0.82 -3.02
N GLN A 291 27.39 0.78 -1.75
CA GLN A 291 28.41 -0.12 -1.22
C GLN A 291 27.86 -0.92 -0.03
N CYS A 292 28.27 -2.18 0.10
CA CYS A 292 27.95 -2.98 1.28
C CYS A 292 28.79 -2.49 2.47
N VAL A 293 28.14 -2.15 3.57
CA VAL A 293 28.75 -1.62 4.80
C VAL A 293 27.99 -2.14 6.03
N ASP A 294 28.65 -2.28 7.18
CA ASP A 294 28.04 -2.88 8.38
C ASP A 294 26.92 -2.03 9.02
N ASP A 295 26.94 -0.72 8.77
CA ASP A 295 25.98 0.27 9.30
C ASP A 295 25.08 0.86 8.19
N GLY A 296 24.86 0.08 7.14
CA GLY A 296 23.95 0.41 6.03
C GLY A 296 22.50 0.05 6.34
N VAL A 297 21.62 0.32 5.39
CA VAL A 297 20.22 -0.16 5.46
C VAL A 297 20.03 -1.36 4.57
N VAL A 298 19.09 -2.24 4.91
CA VAL A 298 18.61 -3.25 3.96
C VAL A 298 17.48 -2.63 3.14
N ALA A 299 17.55 -2.72 1.83
CA ALA A 299 16.44 -2.42 0.94
C ALA A 299 15.92 -3.73 0.34
N VAL A 300 14.61 -3.90 0.34
CA VAL A 300 13.93 -5.07 -0.22
C VAL A 300 12.90 -4.60 -1.25
N GLN A 301 12.95 -5.21 -2.42
CA GLN A 301 12.01 -5.05 -3.52
C GLN A 301 11.16 -6.31 -3.61
N ILE A 302 9.84 -6.17 -3.57
CA ILE A 302 8.87 -7.28 -3.52
C ILE A 302 7.67 -7.00 -4.42
N GLY A 303 7.89 -6.62 -5.68
CA GLY A 303 6.81 -6.38 -6.66
C GLY A 303 6.26 -7.64 -7.32
N THR A 304 6.18 -8.76 -6.60
CA THR A 304 5.99 -10.10 -7.19
C THR A 304 4.59 -10.70 -6.99
N ALA A 305 3.59 -9.89 -6.64
CA ALA A 305 2.30 -10.44 -6.24
C ALA A 305 1.39 -10.82 -7.41
N GLY A 306 1.57 -10.20 -8.58
CA GLY A 306 0.67 -10.27 -9.73
C GLY A 306 1.30 -10.76 -11.02
#